data_AF-A0A4S4ELW5-F1
#
_entry.id   AF-A0A4S4ELW5-F1
#
_cell.length_a   1.000
_cell.length_b   1.000
_cell.length_c   1.000
_cell.angle_alpha   90.00
_cell.angle_beta   90.00
_cell.angle_gamma   90.00
#
_symmetry.space_group_name_H-M   'P 1'
#
loop_
_entity.id
_entity.type
_entity.pdbx_description
1 polymer ?
#
loop_
_entity_poly.entity_id
_entity_poly.type
_entity_poly.pdbx_seq_one_letter_code
_entity_poly.pdbx_strand_id
1 'polypeptide(L)'
;MNGIRGFRVPVLFTVLILFLVALTLLFRNDGEKPNSSVGLVKQKWNSFESLVQFNPNVEFRNGTDVIWQIPDSPKAVLFLAHGCSGRAVNFWDKSPKCPNCIGLPEERLIVLHALARKFAVLTISSAGTCWSVGEERMIVKGIIEWWVEKYKLEKLPLVALGASSGGYFVSMLATDMRFSSITIMIAEGLFHQMDITKDYPPTLFVHMPKDEARKQQIDANLRFLKEEGIDVAEVKCMEFPLSPNFLADRIPGLDKTISMKLFDLFRDKGFIDKNGYMRADGRAMRLKAALRESKIILPDMHLVHHIQEELNLAFAYHEMTSLQSEEIFDWFESHMS
;
A
#
# COMPACT_ATOMS: atom_id res chain seq x y z
N MET A 1 -32.67 67.64 -27.61
CA MET A 1 -31.33 67.07 -27.35
C MET A 1 -31.14 66.95 -25.86
N ASN A 2 -30.78 65.74 -25.39
CA ASN A 2 -30.03 65.36 -24.18
C ASN A 2 -30.38 66.01 -22.81
N GLY A 3 -30.48 65.29 -21.69
CA GLY A 3 -29.93 63.98 -21.44
C GLY A 3 -30.26 63.42 -20.05
N ILE A 4 -30.01 62.11 -19.98
CA ILE A 4 -30.16 61.15 -18.91
C ILE A 4 -29.18 61.41 -17.76
N ARG A 5 -29.61 61.26 -16.50
CA ARG A 5 -28.80 60.61 -15.43
C ARG A 5 -29.57 60.44 -14.11
N GLY A 6 -29.82 59.18 -13.73
CA GLY A 6 -30.33 58.84 -12.39
C GLY A 6 -30.31 57.36 -12.01
N PHE A 7 -29.68 56.48 -12.79
CA PHE A 7 -29.72 55.02 -12.56
C PHE A 7 -28.37 54.33 -12.85
N ARG A 8 -27.29 54.79 -12.22
CA ARG A 8 -25.97 54.12 -12.41
C ARG A 8 -25.25 53.69 -11.15
N VAL A 9 -25.67 54.09 -9.95
CA VAL A 9 -24.97 53.67 -8.73
C VAL A 9 -25.44 52.29 -8.23
N PRO A 10 -26.76 52.00 -8.08
CA PRO A 10 -27.19 50.73 -7.49
C PRO A 10 -26.84 49.51 -8.36
N VAL A 11 -26.96 49.66 -9.69
CA VAL A 11 -26.70 48.60 -10.67
C VAL A 11 -25.23 48.23 -10.73
N LEU A 12 -24.33 49.21 -10.61
CA LEU A 12 -22.88 48.94 -10.58
C LEU A 12 -22.48 48.17 -9.31
N PHE A 13 -23.11 48.47 -8.17
CA PHE A 13 -22.88 47.71 -6.94
C PHE A 13 -23.40 46.28 -7.02
N THR A 14 -24.57 46.06 -7.63
CA THR A 14 -25.11 44.70 -7.80
C THR A 14 -24.26 43.87 -8.76
N VAL A 15 -23.79 44.46 -9.86
CA VAL A 15 -22.90 43.78 -10.81
C VAL A 15 -21.55 43.47 -10.16
N LEU A 16 -20.99 44.38 -9.35
CA LEU A 16 -19.73 44.14 -8.64
C LEU A 16 -19.85 43.00 -7.61
N ILE A 17 -20.96 42.94 -6.87
CA ILE A 17 -21.23 41.87 -5.91
C ILE A 17 -21.39 40.53 -6.63
N LEU A 18 -22.14 40.48 -7.73
CA LEU A 18 -22.30 39.26 -8.53
C LEU A 18 -20.97 38.80 -9.15
N PHE A 19 -20.13 39.73 -9.58
CA PHE A 19 -18.80 39.42 -10.11
C PHE A 19 -17.87 38.90 -9.01
N LEU A 20 -17.91 39.47 -7.81
CA LEU A 20 -17.16 38.99 -6.64
C LEU A 20 -17.65 37.60 -6.19
N VAL A 21 -18.95 37.35 -6.17
CA VAL A 21 -19.53 36.04 -5.84
C VAL A 21 -19.13 35.00 -6.88
N ALA A 22 -19.22 35.34 -8.18
CA ALA A 22 -18.77 34.47 -9.26
C ALA A 22 -17.26 34.20 -9.18
N LEU A 23 -16.45 35.22 -8.83
CA LEU A 23 -15.02 35.04 -8.57
C LEU A 23 -14.80 34.09 -7.39
N THR A 24 -15.51 34.26 -6.28
CA THR A 24 -15.38 33.36 -5.13
C THR A 24 -15.85 31.95 -5.43
N LEU A 25 -16.81 31.74 -6.34
CA LEU A 25 -17.23 30.40 -6.75
C LEU A 25 -16.27 29.76 -7.77
N LEU A 26 -15.67 30.55 -8.67
CA LEU A 26 -14.68 30.09 -9.65
C LEU A 26 -13.29 29.88 -9.04
N PHE A 27 -12.95 30.65 -7.99
CA PHE A 27 -11.70 30.54 -7.22
C PHE A 27 -11.88 29.88 -5.85
N ARG A 28 -13.08 29.35 -5.55
CA ARG A 28 -13.23 28.33 -4.52
C ARG A 28 -12.56 27.08 -5.05
N ASN A 29 -11.24 27.08 -4.85
CA ASN A 29 -10.43 25.91 -4.88
C ASN A 29 -11.06 24.99 -3.83
N ASP A 30 -11.86 24.01 -4.26
CA ASP A 30 -12.08 22.78 -3.50
C ASP A 30 -10.74 22.02 -3.52
N GLY A 31 -9.73 22.68 -2.95
CA GLY A 31 -8.50 22.08 -2.54
C GLY A 31 -8.84 21.29 -1.30
N GLU A 32 -9.31 20.05 -1.51
CA GLU A 32 -8.78 18.98 -0.69
C GLU A 32 -7.28 19.20 -0.66
N LYS A 33 -6.79 19.69 0.48
CA LYS A 33 -5.36 19.75 0.73
C LYS A 33 -4.89 18.31 0.52
N PRO A 34 -4.01 18.02 -0.46
CA PRO A 34 -3.33 16.74 -0.43
C PRO A 34 -2.65 16.71 0.93
N ASN A 35 -2.98 15.70 1.75
CA ASN A 35 -2.32 15.48 3.03
C ASN A 35 -0.83 15.63 2.77
N SER A 36 -0.26 16.70 3.33
CA SER A 36 1.08 17.14 2.97
C SER A 36 2.04 15.98 3.25
N SER A 37 2.88 15.65 2.27
CA SER A 37 4.04 14.75 2.39
C SER A 37 4.97 15.09 3.56
N VAL A 38 4.79 16.25 4.19
CA VAL A 38 5.43 16.68 5.45
C VAL A 38 5.04 15.78 6.64
N GLY A 39 3.89 15.12 6.63
CA GLY A 39 3.44 14.20 7.68
C GLY A 39 4.15 12.84 7.68
N LEU A 40 4.58 12.36 6.50
CA LEU A 40 5.24 11.07 6.31
C LEU A 40 6.60 10.98 7.03
N VAL A 41 7.25 12.12 7.27
CA VAL A 41 8.60 12.20 7.87
C VAL A 41 8.59 11.94 9.39
N LYS A 42 7.41 11.82 10.03
CA LYS A 42 7.29 11.65 11.48
C LYS A 42 6.69 10.32 11.96
N GLN A 43 6.35 9.38 11.08
CA GLN A 43 6.04 8.02 11.56
C GLN A 43 7.34 7.41 12.09
N LYS A 44 7.38 7.10 13.39
CA LYS A 44 8.47 6.32 13.99
C LYS A 44 8.30 4.88 13.50
N TRP A 45 8.84 4.56 12.34
CA TRP A 45 8.74 3.22 11.73
C TRP A 45 9.25 2.10 12.66
N ASN A 46 10.23 2.43 13.51
CA ASN A 46 10.76 1.57 14.58
C ASN A 46 9.90 1.53 15.87
N SER A 47 8.73 2.17 15.96
CA SER A 47 7.93 2.17 17.21
C SER A 47 7.28 0.82 17.51
N PHE A 48 7.16 -0.05 16.50
CA PHE A 48 6.52 -1.36 16.66
C PHE A 48 7.35 -2.35 17.46
N GLU A 49 8.67 -2.20 17.54
CA GLU A 49 9.53 -3.13 18.31
C GLU A 49 9.12 -3.22 19.79
N SER A 50 8.52 -2.16 20.34
CA SER A 50 8.01 -2.13 21.71
C SER A 50 6.59 -2.71 21.88
N LEU A 51 5.85 -2.88 20.78
CA LEU A 51 4.43 -3.25 20.78
C LEU A 51 4.17 -4.66 20.22
N VAL A 52 4.96 -5.09 19.24
CA VAL A 52 4.78 -6.34 18.51
C VAL A 52 6.14 -6.97 18.23
N GLN A 53 6.28 -8.24 18.59
CA GLN A 53 7.40 -9.07 18.17
C GLN A 53 6.90 -10.13 17.20
N PHE A 54 7.62 -10.31 16.08
CA PHE A 54 7.33 -11.43 15.19
C PHE A 54 7.69 -12.76 15.84
N ASN A 55 6.71 -13.65 15.83
CA ASN A 55 6.78 -15.02 16.28
C ASN A 55 5.84 -15.87 15.42
N PRO A 56 6.07 -15.92 14.10
CA PRO A 56 5.14 -16.57 13.18
C PRO A 56 5.14 -18.09 13.37
N ASN A 57 4.02 -18.71 13.01
CA ASN A 57 3.94 -20.13 12.73
C ASN A 57 4.04 -20.34 11.23
N VAL A 58 4.71 -21.42 10.83
CA VAL A 58 4.95 -21.79 9.43
C VAL A 58 4.42 -23.19 9.21
N GLU A 59 3.65 -23.39 8.15
CA GLU A 59 3.18 -24.70 7.70
C GLU A 59 3.25 -24.78 6.19
N PHE A 60 3.61 -25.95 5.65
CA PHE A 60 3.52 -26.22 4.23
C PHE A 60 2.24 -27.00 3.96
N ARG A 61 1.33 -26.44 3.17
CA ARG A 61 0.00 -27.02 2.93
C ARG A 61 -0.41 -26.84 1.48
N ASN A 62 -0.97 -27.89 0.88
CA ASN A 62 -1.44 -27.88 -0.51
C ASN A 62 -0.41 -27.34 -1.51
N GLY A 63 0.88 -27.65 -1.29
CA GLY A 63 1.97 -27.25 -2.18
C GLY A 63 2.47 -25.81 -1.97
N THR A 64 2.01 -25.09 -0.95
CA THR A 64 2.43 -23.71 -0.69
C THR A 64 2.80 -23.44 0.78
N ASP A 65 3.61 -22.40 1.00
CA ASP A 65 3.93 -21.87 2.32
C ASP A 65 2.74 -21.08 2.88
N VAL A 66 2.35 -21.43 4.09
CA VAL A 66 1.33 -20.74 4.88
C VAL A 66 1.99 -20.23 6.15
N ILE A 67 2.02 -18.92 6.34
CA ILE A 67 2.68 -18.28 7.48
C ILE A 67 1.72 -17.32 8.16
N TRP A 68 1.61 -17.41 9.48
CA TRP A 68 0.66 -16.60 10.24
C TRP A 68 1.12 -16.25 11.64
N GLN A 69 0.52 -15.20 12.19
CA GLN A 69 0.59 -14.85 13.60
C GLN A 69 -0.76 -14.33 14.07
N ILE A 70 -1.20 -14.82 15.23
CA ILE A 70 -2.46 -14.42 15.86
C ILE A 70 -2.08 -13.63 17.12
N PRO A 71 -2.46 -12.34 17.23
CA PRO A 71 -2.23 -11.58 18.44
C PRO A 71 -3.23 -11.99 19.54
N ASP A 72 -2.95 -11.64 20.79
CA ASP A 72 -3.92 -11.83 21.87
C ASP A 72 -5.18 -11.00 21.60
N SER A 73 -6.35 -11.63 21.80
CA SER A 73 -7.67 -11.04 21.55
C SER A 73 -7.81 -10.46 20.14
N PRO A 74 -7.72 -11.29 19.08
CA PRO A 74 -7.83 -10.81 17.71
C PRO A 74 -9.23 -10.27 17.46
N LYS A 75 -9.32 -9.16 16.71
CA LYS A 75 -10.60 -8.52 16.35
C LYS A 75 -11.05 -8.80 14.92
N ALA A 76 -10.13 -9.23 14.06
CA ALA A 76 -10.37 -9.50 12.65
C ALA A 76 -9.33 -10.48 12.11
N VAL A 77 -9.64 -11.13 11.00
CA VAL A 77 -8.70 -11.91 10.19
C VAL A 77 -8.26 -11.08 8.99
N LEU A 78 -6.96 -11.02 8.73
CA LEU A 78 -6.39 -10.40 7.54
C LEU A 78 -5.66 -11.45 6.69
N PHE A 79 -6.11 -11.61 5.44
CA PHE A 79 -5.35 -12.32 4.42
C PHE A 79 -4.50 -11.34 3.60
N LEU A 80 -3.20 -11.64 3.44
CA LEU A 80 -2.27 -10.86 2.62
C LEU A 80 -1.80 -11.67 1.40
N ALA A 81 -1.99 -11.10 0.20
CA ALA A 81 -1.52 -11.65 -1.07
C ALA A 81 -0.42 -10.76 -1.68
N HIS A 82 0.78 -11.33 -1.84
CA HIS A 82 1.95 -10.62 -2.37
C HIS A 82 1.82 -10.23 -3.87
N GLY A 83 2.66 -9.31 -4.32
CA GLY A 83 2.87 -9.05 -5.75
C GLY A 83 3.75 -10.09 -6.45
N CYS A 84 3.91 -9.99 -7.77
CA CYS A 84 4.76 -10.93 -8.51
C CYS A 84 6.19 -10.97 -7.96
N SER A 85 6.79 -12.16 -7.90
CA SER A 85 8.10 -12.45 -7.30
C SER A 85 8.17 -12.34 -5.78
N GLY A 86 7.09 -11.89 -5.12
CA GLY A 86 6.92 -12.02 -3.68
C GLY A 86 6.53 -13.45 -3.26
N ARG A 87 6.54 -13.69 -1.96
CA ARG A 87 6.17 -14.92 -1.26
C ARG A 87 5.72 -14.62 0.16
N ALA A 88 5.06 -15.57 0.83
CA ALA A 88 4.69 -15.45 2.24
C ALA A 88 5.88 -15.07 3.14
N VAL A 89 7.06 -15.63 2.87
CA VAL A 89 8.30 -15.36 3.62
C VAL A 89 8.76 -13.90 3.56
N ASN A 90 8.30 -13.09 2.61
CA ASN A 90 8.65 -11.67 2.53
C ASN A 90 7.97 -10.83 3.63
N PHE A 91 6.82 -11.27 4.13
CA PHE A 91 6.03 -10.56 5.15
C PHE A 91 6.55 -10.70 6.59
N TRP A 92 7.53 -11.57 6.82
CA TRP A 92 7.96 -11.95 8.16
C TRP A 92 9.47 -11.88 8.27
N ASP A 93 9.96 -11.57 9.46
CA ASP A 93 11.40 -11.61 9.71
C ASP A 93 11.92 -13.00 9.90
N LYS A 94 13.20 -13.14 9.56
CA LYS A 94 13.99 -14.29 9.97
C LYS A 94 13.92 -14.46 11.48
N SER A 95 13.51 -15.65 11.91
CA SER A 95 13.40 -16.02 13.33
C SER A 95 13.71 -17.51 13.49
N PRO A 96 13.91 -18.02 14.72
CA PRO A 96 14.09 -19.47 14.94
C PRO A 96 12.93 -20.31 14.40
N LYS A 97 11.70 -19.79 14.38
CA LYS A 97 10.52 -20.47 13.84
C LYS A 97 10.35 -20.32 12.32
N CYS A 98 10.95 -19.28 11.74
CA CYS A 98 11.00 -19.09 10.30
C CYS A 98 12.42 -18.71 9.86
N PRO A 99 13.34 -19.66 9.76
CA PRO A 99 14.73 -19.37 9.41
C PRO A 99 14.92 -18.91 7.96
N ASN A 100 13.93 -19.17 7.10
CA ASN A 100 13.91 -18.79 5.69
C ASN A 100 13.10 -17.52 5.40
N CYS A 101 12.52 -16.90 6.44
CA CYS A 101 11.83 -15.63 6.30
C CYS A 101 12.81 -14.50 5.94
N ILE A 102 12.35 -13.57 5.11
CA ILE A 102 13.17 -12.52 4.49
C ILE A 102 12.89 -11.16 5.14
N GLY A 103 11.61 -10.77 5.27
CA GLY A 103 11.22 -9.50 5.88
C GLY A 103 11.50 -8.29 4.99
N LEU A 104 10.90 -8.26 3.80
CA LEU A 104 10.96 -7.09 2.92
C LEU A 104 10.25 -5.89 3.57
N PRO A 105 10.83 -4.67 3.50
CA PRO A 105 10.37 -3.49 4.22
C PRO A 105 8.86 -3.27 4.21
N GLU A 106 8.22 -3.27 3.03
CA GLU A 106 6.82 -2.88 2.95
C GLU A 106 5.89 -3.99 3.42
N GLU A 107 6.15 -5.23 2.99
CA GLU A 107 5.41 -6.39 3.44
C GLU A 107 5.47 -6.54 4.96
N ARG A 108 6.68 -6.48 5.54
CA ARG A 108 6.85 -6.67 6.97
C ARG A 108 6.18 -5.58 7.79
N LEU A 109 6.21 -4.34 7.33
CA LEU A 109 5.64 -3.20 8.06
C LEU A 109 4.12 -3.29 8.07
N ILE A 110 3.51 -3.73 6.97
CA ILE A 110 2.06 -4.01 6.92
C ILE A 110 1.66 -5.05 7.96
N VAL A 111 2.42 -6.15 8.11
CA VAL A 111 2.14 -7.15 9.16
C VAL A 111 2.30 -6.57 10.55
N LEU A 112 3.33 -5.77 10.81
CA LEU A 112 3.52 -5.12 12.12
C LEU A 112 2.34 -4.21 12.47
N HIS A 113 1.89 -3.37 11.54
CA HIS A 113 0.70 -2.53 11.72
C HIS A 113 -0.55 -3.38 11.99
N ALA A 114 -0.77 -4.45 11.22
CA ALA A 114 -1.91 -5.35 11.41
C ALA A 114 -1.92 -5.98 12.81
N LEU A 115 -0.80 -6.56 13.24
CA LEU A 115 -0.66 -7.19 14.54
C LEU A 115 -0.83 -6.19 15.69
N ALA A 116 -0.28 -4.97 15.54
CA ALA A 116 -0.43 -3.90 16.52
C ALA A 116 -1.89 -3.48 16.69
N ARG A 117 -2.66 -3.50 15.60
CA ARG A 117 -4.11 -3.24 15.59
C ARG A 117 -4.96 -4.48 15.89
N LYS A 118 -4.36 -5.59 16.34
CA LYS A 118 -5.02 -6.83 16.75
C LYS A 118 -5.71 -7.61 15.61
N PHE A 119 -5.18 -7.54 14.41
CA PHE A 119 -5.57 -8.45 13.33
C PHE A 119 -4.80 -9.77 13.43
N ALA A 120 -5.50 -10.89 13.27
CA ALA A 120 -4.89 -12.19 13.05
C ALA A 120 -4.45 -12.26 11.58
N VAL A 121 -3.14 -12.36 11.33
CA VAL A 121 -2.57 -12.20 9.98
C VAL A 121 -2.22 -13.56 9.39
N LEU A 122 -2.71 -13.81 8.18
CA LEU A 122 -2.43 -14.99 7.37
C LEU A 122 -1.82 -14.57 6.03
N THR A 123 -0.67 -15.15 5.70
CA THR A 123 0.02 -14.96 4.42
C THR A 123 0.21 -16.31 3.74
N ILE A 124 0.01 -16.35 2.42
CA ILE A 124 0.13 -17.56 1.61
C ILE A 124 0.99 -17.23 0.40
N SER A 125 1.90 -18.12 0.02
CA SER A 125 2.66 -17.96 -1.22
C SER A 125 1.81 -18.36 -2.42
N SER A 126 1.95 -17.66 -3.55
CA SER A 126 1.40 -18.15 -4.81
C SER A 126 2.13 -19.42 -5.26
N ALA A 127 1.48 -20.27 -6.04
CA ALA A 127 2.06 -21.47 -6.63
C ALA A 127 3.22 -21.14 -7.59
N GLY A 128 3.13 -19.99 -8.27
CA GLY A 128 4.13 -19.51 -9.22
C GLY A 128 4.87 -18.25 -8.76
N THR A 129 5.37 -17.49 -9.74
CA THR A 129 5.92 -16.14 -9.53
C THR A 129 4.81 -15.13 -9.24
N CYS A 130 3.65 -15.29 -9.87
CA CYS A 130 2.47 -14.45 -9.69
C CYS A 130 1.28 -15.34 -9.33
N TRP A 131 0.26 -14.73 -8.74
CA TRP A 131 -1.02 -15.39 -8.50
C TRP A 131 -1.75 -15.71 -9.81
N SER A 132 -2.44 -16.85 -9.81
CA SER A 132 -3.37 -17.30 -10.83
C SER A 132 -4.78 -17.37 -10.25
N VAL A 133 -5.78 -17.03 -11.06
CA VAL A 133 -7.19 -16.98 -10.63
C VAL A 133 -7.98 -18.27 -10.91
N GLY A 134 -7.30 -19.31 -11.40
CA GLY A 134 -7.87 -20.62 -11.69
C GLY A 134 -7.94 -21.51 -10.45
N GLU A 135 -7.33 -22.70 -10.53
CA GLU A 135 -7.34 -23.70 -9.45
C GLU A 135 -6.78 -23.17 -8.12
N GLU A 136 -5.75 -22.32 -8.19
CA GLU A 136 -5.12 -21.71 -7.01
C GLU A 136 -6.11 -20.93 -6.14
N ARG A 137 -7.12 -20.29 -6.74
CA ARG A 137 -8.17 -19.56 -6.01
C ARG A 137 -8.94 -20.47 -5.07
N MET A 138 -9.30 -21.67 -5.52
CA MET A 138 -10.01 -22.66 -4.71
C MET A 138 -9.12 -23.26 -3.62
N ILE A 139 -7.83 -23.48 -3.92
CA ILE A 139 -6.85 -23.97 -2.94
C ILE A 139 -6.70 -22.95 -1.80
N VAL A 140 -6.54 -21.68 -2.13
CA VAL A 140 -6.34 -20.60 -1.16
C VAL A 140 -7.59 -20.37 -0.33
N LYS A 141 -8.78 -20.36 -0.95
CA LYS A 141 -10.06 -20.36 -0.22
C LYS A 141 -10.09 -21.45 0.85
N GLY A 142 -9.79 -22.70 0.46
CA GLY A 142 -9.77 -23.83 1.39
C GLY A 142 -8.72 -23.70 2.49
N ILE A 143 -7.56 -23.09 2.22
CA ILE A 143 -6.55 -22.79 3.24
C ILE A 143 -7.07 -21.74 4.23
N ILE A 144 -7.68 -20.66 3.75
CA ILE A 144 -8.24 -19.61 4.62
C ILE A 144 -9.33 -20.19 5.51
N GLU A 145 -10.31 -20.91 4.94
CA GLU A 145 -11.40 -21.54 5.69
C GLU A 145 -10.88 -22.51 6.75
N TRP A 146 -9.96 -23.40 6.38
CA TRP A 146 -9.32 -24.33 7.30
C TRP A 146 -8.59 -23.60 8.43
N TRP A 147 -7.85 -22.53 8.12
CA TRP A 147 -7.07 -21.79 9.10
C TRP A 147 -7.98 -21.04 10.08
N VAL A 148 -9.03 -20.40 9.56
CA VAL A 148 -10.05 -19.72 10.37
C VAL A 148 -10.75 -20.70 11.31
N GLU A 149 -11.14 -21.89 10.85
CA GLU A 149 -11.75 -22.94 11.67
C GLU A 149 -10.77 -23.49 12.72
N LYS A 150 -9.55 -23.86 12.30
CA LYS A 150 -8.51 -24.43 13.18
C LYS A 150 -8.23 -23.55 14.40
N TYR A 151 -8.31 -22.22 14.22
CA TYR A 151 -8.02 -21.24 15.26
C TYR A 151 -9.27 -20.58 15.86
N LYS A 152 -10.47 -21.07 15.53
CA LYS A 152 -11.76 -20.60 16.06
C LYS A 152 -12.00 -19.10 15.83
N LEU A 153 -11.69 -18.63 14.62
CA LEU A 153 -11.78 -17.22 14.21
C LEU A 153 -13.04 -16.94 13.38
N GLU A 154 -13.97 -17.90 13.24
CA GLU A 154 -15.13 -17.85 12.33
C GLU A 154 -16.10 -16.72 12.65
N LYS A 155 -16.08 -16.21 13.89
CA LYS A 155 -16.92 -15.11 14.34
C LYS A 155 -16.31 -13.73 14.09
N LEU A 156 -15.05 -13.68 13.64
CA LEU A 156 -14.36 -12.43 13.37
C LEU A 156 -14.58 -12.01 11.91
N PRO A 157 -14.65 -10.69 11.64
CA PRO A 157 -14.65 -10.18 10.27
C PRO A 157 -13.38 -10.63 9.54
N LEU A 158 -13.54 -11.01 8.27
CA LEU A 158 -12.46 -11.41 7.38
C LEU A 158 -12.21 -10.29 6.38
N VAL A 159 -10.98 -9.78 6.32
CA VAL A 159 -10.56 -8.78 5.33
C VAL A 159 -9.37 -9.29 4.53
N ALA A 160 -9.13 -8.69 3.36
CA ALA A 160 -8.00 -9.06 2.52
C ALA A 160 -7.29 -7.86 1.92
N LEU A 161 -5.97 -7.98 1.75
CA LEU A 161 -5.15 -7.04 1.01
C LEU A 161 -4.33 -7.79 -0.03
N GLY A 162 -4.36 -7.32 -1.27
CA GLY A 162 -3.55 -7.87 -2.34
C GLY A 162 -2.75 -6.79 -3.07
N ALA A 163 -1.47 -7.03 -3.33
CA ALA A 163 -0.62 -6.14 -4.11
C ALA A 163 -0.37 -6.67 -5.52
N SER A 164 -0.51 -5.83 -6.55
CA SER A 164 -0.26 -6.18 -7.96
C SER A 164 -1.01 -7.45 -8.38
N SER A 165 -0.32 -8.55 -8.71
CA SER A 165 -0.97 -9.84 -8.99
C SER A 165 -1.83 -10.37 -7.84
N GLY A 166 -1.43 -10.12 -6.59
CA GLY A 166 -2.24 -10.39 -5.41
C GLY A 166 -3.49 -9.53 -5.34
N GLY A 167 -3.45 -8.29 -5.86
CA GLY A 167 -4.62 -7.41 -5.93
C GLY A 167 -5.67 -7.92 -6.92
N TYR A 168 -5.24 -8.39 -8.09
CA TYR A 168 -6.11 -9.12 -9.01
C TYR A 168 -6.70 -10.37 -8.38
N PHE A 169 -5.86 -11.14 -7.70
CA PHE A 169 -6.26 -12.38 -7.05
C PHE A 169 -7.31 -12.15 -5.96
N VAL A 170 -7.08 -11.20 -5.05
CA VAL A 170 -8.03 -10.85 -3.98
C VAL A 170 -9.34 -10.34 -4.56
N SER A 171 -9.29 -9.53 -5.63
CA SER A 171 -10.53 -9.06 -6.30
C SER A 171 -11.40 -10.22 -6.80
N MET A 172 -10.77 -11.30 -7.28
CA MET A 172 -11.47 -12.48 -7.78
C MET A 172 -11.83 -13.46 -6.66
N LEU A 173 -11.02 -13.57 -5.61
CA LEU A 173 -11.32 -14.39 -4.44
C LEU A 173 -12.55 -13.87 -3.68
N ALA A 174 -12.78 -12.55 -3.73
CA ALA A 174 -13.93 -11.89 -3.11
C ALA A 174 -15.30 -12.30 -3.70
N THR A 175 -15.34 -12.95 -4.87
CA THR A 175 -16.59 -13.56 -5.36
C THR A 175 -16.91 -14.90 -4.69
N ASP A 176 -15.88 -15.57 -4.16
CA ASP A 176 -15.99 -16.93 -3.63
C ASP A 176 -16.04 -16.94 -2.10
N MET A 177 -15.66 -15.84 -1.46
CA MET A 177 -15.58 -15.67 -0.01
C MET A 177 -16.15 -14.31 0.41
N ARG A 178 -16.83 -14.28 1.55
CA ARG A 178 -17.34 -13.03 2.12
C ARG A 178 -16.24 -12.33 2.92
N PHE A 179 -15.69 -11.28 2.32
CA PHE A 179 -14.86 -10.32 3.05
C PHE A 179 -15.73 -9.18 3.56
N SER A 180 -15.40 -8.65 4.74
CA SER A 180 -15.96 -7.41 5.27
C SER A 180 -15.53 -6.21 4.43
N SER A 181 -14.30 -6.22 3.93
CA SER A 181 -13.77 -5.26 2.97
C SER A 181 -12.44 -5.78 2.41
N ILE A 182 -12.04 -5.24 1.26
CA ILE A 182 -10.77 -5.56 0.61
C ILE A 182 -9.97 -4.30 0.30
N THR A 183 -8.64 -4.45 0.26
CA THR A 183 -7.71 -3.45 -0.26
C THR A 183 -6.98 -4.01 -1.47
N ILE A 184 -7.04 -3.30 -2.58
CA ILE A 184 -6.32 -3.61 -3.82
C ILE A 184 -5.21 -2.59 -3.99
N MET A 185 -3.96 -3.05 -3.82
CA MET A 185 -2.78 -2.21 -3.89
C MET A 185 -2.08 -2.37 -5.24
N ILE A 186 -1.69 -1.25 -5.86
CA ILE A 186 -0.99 -1.16 -7.15
C ILE A 186 -1.60 -2.05 -8.26
N ALA A 187 -2.92 -2.25 -8.17
CA ALA A 187 -3.70 -3.05 -9.10
C ALA A 187 -5.09 -2.44 -9.33
N GLU A 188 -5.69 -2.74 -10.48
CA GLU A 188 -7.03 -2.28 -10.86
C GLU A 188 -8.11 -3.33 -10.55
N GLY A 189 -7.74 -4.57 -10.22
CA GLY A 189 -8.69 -5.67 -10.01
C GLY A 189 -9.25 -6.25 -11.32
N LEU A 190 -10.06 -7.30 -11.22
CA LEU A 190 -10.62 -8.04 -12.36
C LEU A 190 -12.14 -7.88 -12.50
N PHE A 191 -12.68 -6.71 -12.11
CA PHE A 191 -14.12 -6.44 -12.01
C PHE A 191 -14.91 -6.72 -13.28
N HIS A 192 -14.37 -6.40 -14.45
CA HIS A 192 -15.03 -6.67 -15.74
C HIS A 192 -15.15 -8.15 -16.11
N GLN A 193 -14.48 -9.05 -15.38
CA GLN A 193 -14.53 -10.50 -15.61
C GLN A 193 -15.50 -11.20 -14.65
N MET A 194 -16.19 -10.44 -13.80
CA MET A 194 -17.02 -10.95 -12.71
C MET A 194 -18.42 -10.34 -12.80
N ASP A 195 -19.41 -11.10 -12.33
CA ASP A 195 -20.74 -10.57 -12.06
C ASP A 195 -20.71 -9.90 -10.68
N ILE A 196 -20.51 -8.58 -10.67
CA ILE A 196 -20.46 -7.79 -9.43
C ILE A 196 -21.90 -7.51 -9.02
N THR A 197 -22.28 -8.06 -7.88
CA THR A 197 -23.54 -7.72 -7.22
C THR A 197 -23.27 -6.75 -6.08
N LYS A 198 -24.30 -6.07 -5.60
CA LYS A 198 -24.25 -5.21 -4.39
C LYS A 198 -23.70 -5.88 -3.12
N ASP A 199 -23.56 -7.20 -3.12
CA ASP A 199 -23.01 -7.98 -2.00
C ASP A 199 -21.48 -8.12 -2.08
N TYR A 200 -20.85 -7.59 -3.13
CA TYR A 200 -19.40 -7.54 -3.27
C TYR A 200 -18.79 -6.63 -2.18
N PRO A 201 -17.62 -6.96 -1.60
CA PRO A 201 -17.08 -6.21 -0.47
C PRO A 201 -16.70 -4.77 -0.82
N PRO A 202 -16.87 -3.83 0.13
CA PRO A 202 -16.25 -2.51 0.08
C PRO A 202 -14.78 -2.60 -0.30
N THR A 203 -14.36 -1.79 -1.27
CA THR A 203 -13.03 -1.88 -1.89
C THR A 203 -12.23 -0.58 -1.76
N LEU A 204 -11.04 -0.65 -1.18
CA LEU A 204 -10.07 0.44 -1.18
C LEU A 204 -9.00 0.20 -2.24
N PHE A 205 -8.79 1.16 -3.14
CA PHE A 205 -7.63 1.17 -4.03
C PHE A 205 -6.49 1.96 -3.39
N VAL A 206 -5.29 1.38 -3.38
CA VAL A 206 -4.06 2.07 -2.93
C VAL A 206 -3.07 2.06 -4.08
N HIS A 207 -2.77 3.21 -4.68
CA HIS A 207 -1.99 3.24 -5.92
C HIS A 207 -1.07 4.44 -6.02
N MET A 208 -0.11 4.32 -6.92
CA MET A 208 0.91 5.34 -7.18
C MET A 208 0.58 6.05 -8.50
N PRO A 209 0.25 7.35 -8.48
CA PRO A 209 -0.24 8.03 -9.68
C PRO A 209 0.72 8.06 -10.87
N LYS A 210 2.05 7.91 -10.67
CA LYS A 210 3.00 7.83 -11.81
C LYS A 210 2.81 6.59 -12.66
N ASP A 211 2.16 5.54 -12.14
CA ASP A 211 1.69 4.41 -12.95
C ASP A 211 0.39 4.82 -13.67
N GLU A 212 0.54 5.67 -14.69
CA GLU A 212 -0.59 6.30 -15.38
C GLU A 212 -1.54 5.30 -16.02
N ALA A 213 -1.01 4.21 -16.57
CA ALA A 213 -1.81 3.15 -17.16
C ALA A 213 -2.69 2.48 -16.10
N ARG A 214 -2.13 2.16 -14.93
CA ARG A 214 -2.88 1.59 -13.82
C ARG A 214 -3.88 2.58 -13.25
N LYS A 215 -3.46 3.83 -13.05
CA LYS A 215 -4.31 4.91 -12.54
C LYS A 215 -5.57 5.06 -13.40
N GLN A 216 -5.43 5.08 -14.73
CA GLN A 216 -6.59 5.21 -15.63
C GLN A 216 -7.59 4.06 -15.47
N GLN A 217 -7.11 2.84 -15.27
CA GLN A 217 -7.97 1.68 -15.05
C GLN A 217 -8.63 1.69 -13.67
N ILE A 218 -7.90 2.12 -12.63
CA ILE A 218 -8.47 2.33 -11.29
C ILE A 218 -9.56 3.42 -11.35
N ASP A 219 -9.32 4.53 -12.05
CA ASP A 219 -10.32 5.59 -12.24
C ASP A 219 -11.61 5.05 -12.89
N ALA A 220 -11.49 4.11 -13.83
CA ALA A 220 -12.63 3.44 -14.45
C ALA A 220 -13.36 2.50 -13.48
N ASN A 221 -12.63 1.67 -12.74
CA ASN A 221 -13.20 0.72 -11.79
C ASN A 221 -13.84 1.40 -10.57
N LEU A 222 -13.29 2.54 -10.12
CA LEU A 222 -13.91 3.39 -9.09
C LEU A 222 -15.31 3.83 -9.50
N ARG A 223 -15.49 4.29 -10.75
CA ARG A 223 -16.81 4.70 -11.27
C ARG A 223 -17.74 3.50 -11.36
N PHE A 224 -17.27 2.41 -11.96
CA PHE A 224 -18.05 1.19 -12.12
C PHE A 224 -18.56 0.64 -10.78
N LEU A 225 -17.67 0.45 -9.79
CA LEU A 225 -18.06 -0.07 -8.47
C LEU A 225 -19.05 0.83 -7.76
N LYS A 226 -18.88 2.16 -7.87
CA LYS A 226 -19.81 3.13 -7.31
C LYS A 226 -21.19 3.08 -7.98
N GLU A 227 -21.24 2.88 -9.30
CA GLU A 227 -22.49 2.69 -10.05
C GLU A 227 -23.21 1.39 -9.65
N GLU A 228 -22.47 0.34 -9.33
CA GLU A 228 -23.00 -0.93 -8.78
C GLU A 228 -23.38 -0.83 -7.27
N GLY A 229 -23.22 0.35 -6.66
CA GLY A 229 -23.58 0.60 -5.26
C GLY A 229 -22.59 0.03 -4.24
N ILE A 230 -21.37 -0.31 -4.66
CA ILE A 230 -20.29 -0.76 -3.77
C ILE A 230 -19.61 0.46 -3.15
N ASP A 231 -19.37 0.42 -1.84
CA ASP A 231 -18.55 1.45 -1.19
C ASP A 231 -17.09 1.31 -1.64
N VAL A 232 -16.54 2.38 -2.18
CA VAL A 232 -15.26 2.36 -2.86
C VAL A 232 -14.52 3.68 -2.67
N ALA A 233 -13.23 3.58 -2.36
CA ALA A 233 -12.36 4.73 -2.14
C ALA A 233 -10.97 4.51 -2.77
N GLU A 234 -10.19 5.59 -2.85
CA GLU A 234 -8.80 5.52 -3.27
C GLU A 234 -7.86 6.28 -2.31
N VAL A 235 -6.63 5.77 -2.19
CA VAL A 235 -5.49 6.45 -1.58
C VAL A 235 -4.38 6.55 -2.61
N LYS A 236 -3.89 7.78 -2.81
CA LYS A 236 -2.82 8.10 -3.75
C LYS A 236 -1.47 8.21 -3.03
N CYS A 237 -0.56 7.34 -3.38
CA CYS A 237 0.79 7.26 -2.83
C CYS A 237 1.71 8.12 -3.71
N MET A 238 2.08 9.29 -3.20
CA MET A 238 2.91 10.25 -3.93
C MET A 238 4.40 10.00 -3.69
N GLU A 239 5.23 10.46 -4.62
CA GLU A 239 6.68 10.46 -4.43
C GLU A 239 7.09 11.31 -3.23
N PHE A 240 8.21 10.95 -2.62
CA PHE A 240 8.74 11.67 -1.46
C PHE A 240 10.26 11.70 -1.49
N PRO A 241 10.88 12.71 -0.84
CA PRO A 241 12.32 12.81 -0.80
C PRO A 241 12.89 11.80 0.18
N LEU A 242 13.99 11.14 -0.21
CA LEU A 242 14.79 10.36 0.70
C LEU A 242 15.46 11.27 1.74
N SER A 243 15.62 10.75 2.95
CA SER A 243 16.46 11.36 3.98
C SER A 243 17.66 10.46 4.28
N PRO A 244 18.74 10.99 4.90
CA PRO A 244 19.94 10.19 5.19
C PRO A 244 19.68 8.96 6.08
N ASN A 245 18.66 8.99 6.94
CA ASN A 245 18.31 7.89 7.83
C ASN A 245 17.19 6.98 7.30
N PHE A 246 16.56 7.35 6.18
CA PHE A 246 15.34 6.70 5.69
C PHE A 246 15.47 5.18 5.61
N LEU A 247 16.56 4.67 5.02
CA LEU A 247 16.77 3.24 4.87
C LEU A 247 17.02 2.55 6.23
N ALA A 248 17.81 3.15 7.12
CA ALA A 248 18.05 2.59 8.44
C ALA A 248 16.81 2.60 9.35
N ASP A 249 15.87 3.51 9.12
CA ASP A 249 14.62 3.57 9.87
C ASP A 249 13.61 2.48 9.43
N ARG A 250 13.82 1.84 8.27
CA ARG A 250 12.85 0.93 7.64
C ARG A 250 13.41 -0.46 7.35
N ILE A 251 14.71 -0.59 7.16
CA ILE A 251 15.40 -1.84 6.82
C ILE A 251 16.10 -2.39 8.08
N PRO A 252 15.59 -3.49 8.66
CA PRO A 252 16.25 -4.15 9.78
C PRO A 252 17.67 -4.60 9.42
N GLY A 253 18.60 -4.38 10.35
CA GLY A 253 20.01 -4.74 10.15
C GLY A 253 20.81 -3.73 9.31
N LEU A 254 20.19 -2.65 8.80
CA LEU A 254 20.90 -1.55 8.17
C LEU A 254 21.13 -0.41 9.18
N ASP A 255 22.38 -0.17 9.55
CA ASP A 255 22.69 0.91 10.49
C ASP A 255 22.65 2.31 9.84
N LYS A 256 22.49 3.34 10.69
CA LYS A 256 22.40 4.75 10.26
C LYS A 256 23.66 5.22 9.52
N THR A 257 24.84 4.73 9.88
CA THR A 257 26.09 5.11 9.23
C THR A 257 26.12 4.63 7.78
N ILE A 258 25.70 3.38 7.54
CA ILE A 258 25.59 2.83 6.18
C ILE A 258 24.49 3.55 5.41
N SER A 259 23.32 3.80 6.02
CA SER A 259 22.23 4.55 5.38
C SER A 259 22.68 5.95 4.93
N MET A 260 23.42 6.68 5.76
CA MET A 260 23.97 7.99 5.39
C MET A 260 24.96 7.89 4.21
N LYS A 261 25.85 6.89 4.21
CA LYS A 261 26.78 6.65 3.09
C LYS A 261 26.06 6.30 1.79
N LEU A 262 24.98 5.52 1.88
CA LEU A 262 24.13 5.19 0.73
C LEU A 262 23.43 6.44 0.19
N PHE A 263 22.90 7.29 1.08
CA PHE A 263 22.30 8.55 0.69
C PHE A 263 23.29 9.46 -0.06
N ASP A 264 24.51 9.61 0.46
CA ASP A 264 25.57 10.35 -0.22
C ASP A 264 25.92 9.73 -1.57
N LEU A 265 26.06 8.40 -1.65
CA LEU A 265 26.27 7.67 -2.91
C LEU A 265 25.16 7.98 -3.93
N PHE A 266 23.89 7.98 -3.50
CA PHE A 266 22.77 8.23 -4.39
C PHE A 266 22.79 9.65 -4.96
N ARG A 267 23.18 10.64 -4.13
CA ARG A 267 23.37 12.02 -4.58
C ARG A 267 24.54 12.12 -5.57
N ASP A 268 25.69 11.54 -5.23
CA ASP A 268 26.90 11.63 -6.02
C ASP A 268 26.78 10.94 -7.39
N LYS A 269 26.00 9.85 -7.45
CA LYS A 269 25.67 9.16 -8.71
C LYS A 269 24.50 9.79 -9.46
N GLY A 270 23.85 10.81 -8.88
CA GLY A 270 22.70 11.47 -9.48
C GLY A 270 21.47 10.56 -9.58
N PHE A 271 21.31 9.59 -8.69
CA PHE A 271 20.08 8.79 -8.58
C PHE A 271 18.96 9.59 -7.92
N ILE A 272 19.32 10.47 -6.98
CA ILE A 272 18.44 11.47 -6.40
C ILE A 272 18.79 12.88 -6.87
N ASP A 273 17.83 13.79 -6.80
CA ASP A 273 18.05 15.21 -7.05
C ASP A 273 18.56 15.96 -5.81
N LYS A 274 18.74 17.28 -5.94
CA LYS A 274 19.23 18.14 -4.84
C LYS A 274 18.28 18.21 -3.63
N ASN A 275 17.02 17.84 -3.83
CA ASN A 275 15.98 17.85 -2.81
C ASN A 275 15.73 16.43 -2.25
N GLY A 276 16.45 15.41 -2.73
CA GLY A 276 16.35 14.02 -2.27
C GLY A 276 15.33 13.17 -3.03
N TYR A 277 14.70 13.69 -4.09
CA TYR A 277 13.72 12.92 -4.87
C TYR A 277 14.39 11.99 -5.86
N MET A 278 13.84 10.80 -6.02
CA MET A 278 14.27 9.82 -7.02
C MET A 278 14.05 10.37 -8.43
N ARG A 279 15.08 10.30 -9.27
CA ARG A 279 15.00 10.77 -10.67
C ARG A 279 14.44 9.74 -11.63
N ALA A 280 14.49 8.46 -11.25
CA ALA A 280 14.03 7.33 -12.03
C ALA A 280 13.62 6.17 -11.11
N ASP A 281 12.99 5.16 -11.68
CA ASP A 281 12.62 3.91 -11.02
C ASP A 281 13.85 3.26 -10.33
N GLY A 282 13.73 2.99 -9.04
CA GLY A 282 14.79 2.41 -8.21
C GLY A 282 15.27 1.03 -8.69
N ARG A 283 14.42 0.27 -9.39
CA ARG A 283 14.75 -1.04 -9.96
C ARG A 283 15.67 -0.94 -11.17
N ALA A 284 15.61 0.17 -11.90
CA ALA A 284 16.51 0.43 -13.04
C ALA A 284 17.94 0.79 -12.59
N MET A 285 18.14 1.06 -11.31
CA MET A 285 19.45 1.43 -10.78
C MET A 285 20.41 0.25 -10.72
N ARG A 286 21.64 0.49 -11.19
CA ARG A 286 22.76 -0.47 -11.07
C ARG A 286 23.38 -0.42 -9.68
N LEU A 287 22.57 -0.61 -8.62
CA LEU A 287 22.98 -0.44 -7.23
C LEU A 287 24.20 -1.30 -6.87
N LYS A 288 24.23 -2.57 -7.27
CA LYS A 288 25.38 -3.47 -7.04
C LYS A 288 26.69 -2.95 -7.67
N ALA A 289 26.62 -2.28 -8.82
CA ALA A 289 27.81 -1.67 -9.42
C ALA A 289 28.24 -0.42 -8.64
N ALA A 290 27.28 0.45 -8.28
CA ALA A 290 27.55 1.66 -7.51
C ALA A 290 28.16 1.36 -6.12
N LEU A 291 27.68 0.31 -5.44
CA LEU A 291 28.25 -0.16 -4.17
C LEU A 291 29.71 -0.61 -4.31
N ARG A 292 30.02 -1.38 -5.36
CA ARG A 292 31.39 -1.85 -5.64
C ARG A 292 32.34 -0.69 -5.93
N GLU A 293 31.92 0.26 -6.76
CA GLU A 293 32.74 1.43 -7.12
C GLU A 293 33.01 2.35 -5.92
N SER A 294 32.01 2.52 -5.04
CA SER A 294 32.12 3.35 -3.82
C SER A 294 32.75 2.64 -2.62
N LYS A 295 33.04 1.33 -2.76
CA LYS A 295 33.56 0.47 -1.68
C LYS A 295 32.68 0.46 -0.42
N ILE A 296 31.37 0.69 -0.59
CA ILE A 296 30.40 0.52 0.48
C ILE A 296 30.10 -0.97 0.63
N ILE A 297 30.30 -1.50 1.83
CA ILE A 297 30.05 -2.90 2.18
C ILE A 297 28.76 -2.95 3.00
N LEU A 298 27.77 -3.70 2.51
CA LEU A 298 26.56 -4.00 3.26
C LEU A 298 26.82 -5.15 4.25
N PRO A 299 26.15 -5.17 5.41
CA PRO A 299 26.27 -6.27 6.37
C PRO A 299 25.72 -7.59 5.81
N ASP A 300 24.74 -7.50 4.93
CA ASP A 300 24.20 -8.61 4.14
C ASP A 300 23.89 -8.13 2.71
N MET A 301 24.31 -8.89 1.71
CA MET A 301 24.04 -8.59 0.31
C MET A 301 22.57 -8.80 -0.09
N HIS A 302 21.79 -9.53 0.71
CA HIS A 302 20.34 -9.64 0.52
C HIS A 302 19.62 -8.30 0.73
N LEU A 303 20.21 -7.36 1.48
CA LEU A 303 19.67 -6.01 1.69
C LEU A 303 19.62 -5.18 0.41
N VAL A 304 20.31 -5.59 -0.67
CA VAL A 304 20.19 -4.91 -1.96
C VAL A 304 18.74 -4.88 -2.45
N HIS A 305 17.99 -5.97 -2.25
CA HIS A 305 16.59 -6.02 -2.65
C HIS A 305 15.71 -5.09 -1.81
N HIS A 306 15.98 -5.03 -0.50
CA HIS A 306 15.26 -4.16 0.44
C HIS A 306 15.49 -2.69 0.09
N ILE A 307 16.75 -2.33 -0.22
CA ILE A 307 17.08 -0.97 -0.66
C ILE A 307 16.39 -0.66 -1.99
N GLN A 308 16.39 -1.57 -2.96
CA GLN A 308 15.77 -1.30 -4.26
C GLN A 308 14.26 -1.07 -4.18
N GLU A 309 13.56 -1.84 -3.33
CA GLU A 309 12.14 -1.65 -3.01
C GLU A 309 11.90 -0.26 -2.43
N GLU A 310 12.64 0.13 -1.40
CA GLU A 310 12.53 1.44 -0.75
C GLU A 310 12.81 2.62 -1.70
N LEU A 311 13.72 2.44 -2.66
CA LEU A 311 14.00 3.43 -3.69
C LEU A 311 12.87 3.51 -4.73
N ASN A 312 12.24 2.38 -5.07
CA ASN A 312 11.10 2.36 -5.97
C ASN A 312 9.84 2.95 -5.31
N LEU A 313 9.64 2.66 -4.03
CA LEU A 313 8.63 3.28 -3.17
C LEU A 313 8.77 4.80 -3.16
N ALA A 314 9.97 5.32 -2.93
CA ALA A 314 10.24 6.76 -2.95
C ALA A 314 10.00 7.41 -4.31
N PHE A 315 10.25 6.68 -5.40
CA PHE A 315 9.90 7.12 -6.75
C PHE A 315 8.38 7.11 -7.00
N ALA A 316 7.61 6.37 -6.21
CA ALA A 316 6.17 6.18 -6.33
C ALA A 316 5.74 5.64 -7.70
N TYR A 317 6.23 4.44 -8.05
CA TYR A 317 5.80 3.73 -9.25
C TYR A 317 5.70 2.22 -9.02
N HIS A 318 4.47 1.71 -9.02
CA HIS A 318 4.15 0.27 -8.96
C HIS A 318 4.96 -0.50 -7.89
N GLU A 319 4.86 -0.04 -6.63
CA GLU A 319 5.49 -0.67 -5.46
C GLU A 319 4.47 -0.89 -4.33
N MET A 320 4.61 -2.00 -3.60
CA MET A 320 3.85 -2.21 -2.37
C MET A 320 4.18 -1.10 -1.37
N THR A 321 3.28 -0.75 -0.45
CA THR A 321 3.51 0.35 0.48
C THR A 321 2.82 0.14 1.81
N SER A 322 3.60 0.25 2.87
CA SER A 322 3.18 0.35 4.26
C SER A 322 2.93 1.81 4.68
N LEU A 323 3.28 2.78 3.84
CA LEU A 323 3.21 4.20 4.20
C LEU A 323 1.78 4.69 4.44
N GLN A 324 0.79 4.00 3.85
CA GLN A 324 -0.64 4.28 3.97
C GLN A 324 -1.33 3.28 4.90
N SER A 325 -0.59 2.64 5.80
CA SER A 325 -1.15 1.61 6.69
C SER A 325 -2.29 2.15 7.54
N GLU A 326 -2.19 3.38 8.07
CA GLU A 326 -3.29 3.94 8.87
C GLU A 326 -4.59 4.03 8.06
N GLU A 327 -4.54 4.58 6.86
CA GLU A 327 -5.72 4.67 5.97
C GLU A 327 -6.27 3.29 5.59
N ILE A 328 -5.39 2.33 5.32
CA ILE A 328 -5.76 0.95 4.98
C ILE A 328 -6.48 0.26 6.16
N PHE A 329 -5.92 0.35 7.37
CA PHE A 329 -6.51 -0.32 8.53
C PHE A 329 -7.74 0.42 9.06
N ASP A 330 -7.81 1.75 8.92
CA ASP A 330 -9.02 2.53 9.20
C ASP A 330 -10.15 2.11 8.25
N TRP A 331 -9.85 1.91 6.96
CA TRP A 331 -10.80 1.37 5.99
C TRP A 331 -11.32 0.00 6.44
N PHE A 332 -10.43 -0.95 6.77
CA PHE A 332 -10.86 -2.26 7.25
C PHE A 332 -11.77 -2.16 8.47
N GLU A 333 -11.37 -1.39 9.49
CA GLU A 333 -12.11 -1.25 10.74
C GLU A 333 -13.47 -0.58 10.59
N SER A 334 -13.59 0.38 9.67
CA SER A 334 -14.87 1.02 9.37
C SER A 334 -15.91 0.08 8.72
N HIS A 335 -15.48 -1.09 8.25
CA HIS A 335 -16.33 -2.09 7.57
C HIS A 335 -16.42 -3.42 8.31
N MET A 336 -15.98 -3.50 9.56
CA MET A 336 -16.02 -4.74 10.36
C MET A 336 -17.39 -5.06 10.97
N SER A 337 -18.35 -4.14 10.88
CA SER A 337 -19.65 -4.20 11.57
C SER A 337 -20.76 -4.89 10.79
#